data_AF-A0A9N9N9Y6-F1
#
_entry.id   AF-A0A9N9N9Y6-F1
#
_cell.length_a   1.000
_cell.length_b   1.000
_cell.length_c   1.000
_cell.angle_alpha   90.00
_cell.angle_beta   90.00
_cell.angle_gamma   90.00
#
_symmetry.space_group_name_H-M   'P 1'
#
loop_
_entity.id
_entity.type
_entity.pdbx_description
1 polymer ?
#
loop_
_entity_poly.entity_id
_entity_poly.type
_entity_poly.pdbx_seq_one_letter_code
_entity_poly.pdbx_strand_id
1 'polypeptide(L)'
;MDVRTFFFIILSSFILLLSCYAAKPSLETKVALLNQASSQNLGVVELDSNLYDEFVAKPRNYSMAILLTALDPQINCIPCKEFDPEFRLVASSWLKSGNEPSRLYFGVLDFKNGREIYTKLGLNNAPTLFYFSPSTGPYAKDVSEPYKYEFNKYGFSAEAFASYLSGVLGTPVPVNRPLNYFAILLTVFLILGALAFIKLMYPLIETVVRNKNTWAAISLASVYDFFAKTMCEKFYVTLRENNNHFKLCCPKDRTDSAIPYCAV
;
A
#
# COMPACT_ATOMS: atom_id res chain seq x y z
N MET A 1 -23.83 -5.69 -72.48
CA MET A 1 -22.94 -5.13 -71.45
C MET A 1 -21.58 -5.77 -71.64
N ASP A 2 -20.59 -4.98 -72.04
CA ASP A 2 -19.27 -5.47 -72.47
C ASP A 2 -18.45 -6.07 -71.32
N VAL A 3 -17.71 -7.14 -71.59
CA VAL A 3 -16.75 -7.76 -70.65
C VAL A 3 -15.75 -6.73 -70.09
N ARG A 4 -15.45 -5.69 -70.87
CA ARG A 4 -14.63 -4.55 -70.45
C ARG A 4 -15.27 -3.74 -69.32
N THR A 5 -16.57 -3.46 -69.37
CA THR A 5 -17.23 -2.69 -68.29
C THR A 5 -17.35 -3.51 -67.01
N PHE A 6 -17.49 -4.83 -67.11
CA PHE A 6 -17.48 -5.72 -65.94
C PHE A 6 -16.11 -5.74 -65.25
N PHE A 7 -15.01 -5.76 -66.01
CA PHE A 7 -13.66 -5.75 -65.46
C PHE A 7 -13.32 -4.42 -64.76
N PHE A 8 -13.75 -3.28 -65.32
CA PHE A 8 -13.56 -1.96 -64.68
C PHE A 8 -14.36 -1.79 -63.39
N ILE A 9 -15.58 -2.36 -63.31
CA ILE A 9 -16.40 -2.29 -62.09
C ILE A 9 -15.76 -3.12 -60.97
N ILE A 10 -15.29 -4.34 -61.26
CA ILE A 10 -14.62 -5.19 -60.27
C ILE A 10 -13.29 -4.58 -59.81
N LEU A 11 -12.52 -3.98 -60.73
CA LEU A 11 -11.26 -3.30 -60.39
C LEU A 11 -11.50 -2.05 -59.52
N SER A 12 -12.55 -1.27 -59.78
CA SER A 12 -12.88 -0.09 -58.93
C SER A 12 -13.39 -0.49 -57.54
N SER A 13 -14.13 -1.59 -57.43
CA SER A 13 -14.61 -2.13 -56.15
C SER A 13 -13.46 -2.66 -55.29
N PHE A 14 -12.46 -3.29 -55.92
CA PHE A 14 -11.25 -3.76 -55.24
C PHE A 14 -10.37 -2.61 -54.73
N ILE A 15 -10.30 -1.48 -55.46
CA ILE A 15 -9.55 -0.28 -55.05
C ILE A 15 -10.23 0.44 -53.87
N LEU A 16 -11.56 0.43 -53.79
CA LEU A 16 -12.30 0.98 -52.65
C LEU A 16 -12.17 0.13 -51.37
N LEU A 17 -12.04 -1.20 -51.51
CA LEU A 17 -11.82 -2.12 -50.38
C LEU A 17 -10.40 -2.03 -49.79
N LEU A 18 -9.41 -1.60 -50.57
CA LEU A 18 -8.03 -1.43 -50.09
C LEU A 18 -7.79 -0.16 -49.26
N SER A 19 -8.74 0.78 -49.21
CA SER A 19 -8.56 2.05 -48.46
C SER A 19 -8.98 1.98 -46.99
N CYS A 20 -9.45 0.82 -46.52
CA CYS A 20 -9.72 0.57 -45.09
C CYS A 20 -8.51 -0.10 -44.41
N TYR A 21 -7.30 0.44 -44.63
CA TYR A 21 -6.22 0.16 -43.68
C TYR A 21 -6.56 0.92 -42.40
N ALA A 22 -6.80 0.19 -41.31
CA ALA A 22 -7.02 0.75 -39.99
C ALA A 22 -5.88 1.72 -39.63
N ALA A 23 -6.14 3.01 -39.80
CA ALA A 23 -5.19 4.05 -39.43
C ALA A 23 -4.96 3.95 -37.92
N LYS A 24 -3.70 3.83 -37.51
CA LYS A 24 -3.36 3.84 -36.08
C LYS A 24 -3.90 5.14 -35.46
N PRO A 25 -4.47 5.09 -34.25
CA PRO A 25 -5.08 6.25 -33.63
C PRO A 25 -4.07 7.40 -33.53
N SER A 26 -4.53 8.60 -33.85
CA SER A 26 -3.68 9.79 -33.82
C SER A 26 -3.21 10.08 -32.39
N LEU A 27 -2.07 10.77 -32.26
CA LEU A 27 -1.51 11.12 -30.95
C LEU A 27 -2.51 11.91 -30.09
N GLU A 28 -3.26 12.81 -30.70
CA GLU A 28 -4.29 13.61 -30.03
C GLU A 28 -5.42 12.73 -29.47
N THR A 29 -5.88 11.73 -30.23
CA THR A 29 -6.88 10.77 -29.75
C THR A 29 -6.37 9.97 -28.56
N LYS A 30 -5.10 9.53 -28.58
CA LYS A 30 -4.50 8.82 -27.44
C LYS A 30 -4.49 9.68 -26.18
N VAL A 31 -4.05 10.93 -26.30
CA VAL A 31 -4.02 11.89 -25.17
C VAL A 31 -5.42 12.18 -24.64
N ALA A 32 -6.41 12.35 -25.52
CA ALA A 32 -7.80 12.55 -25.12
C ALA A 32 -8.35 11.35 -24.34
N LEU A 33 -8.09 10.12 -24.80
CA LEU A 33 -8.47 8.89 -24.10
C LEU A 33 -7.79 8.77 -22.73
N LEU A 34 -6.49 9.09 -22.64
CA LEU A 34 -5.75 9.08 -21.37
C LEU A 34 -6.30 10.10 -20.38
N ASN A 35 -6.62 11.32 -20.84
CA ASN A 35 -7.24 12.35 -20.00
C ASN A 35 -8.60 11.88 -19.47
N GLN A 36 -9.43 11.29 -20.33
CA GLN A 36 -10.72 10.77 -19.93
C GLN A 36 -10.58 9.64 -18.90
N ALA A 37 -9.77 8.62 -19.19
CA ALA A 37 -9.57 7.48 -18.31
C ALA A 37 -8.95 7.87 -16.95
N SER A 38 -7.96 8.78 -16.96
CA SER A 38 -7.32 9.28 -15.74
C SER A 38 -8.31 10.05 -14.86
N SER A 39 -9.17 10.88 -15.45
CA SER A 39 -10.17 11.64 -14.69
C SER A 39 -11.24 10.76 -14.03
N GLN A 40 -11.61 9.64 -14.66
CA GLN A 40 -12.64 8.72 -14.16
C GLN A 40 -12.16 7.90 -12.96
N ASN A 41 -10.87 7.55 -12.92
CA ASN A 41 -10.30 6.60 -11.96
C ASN A 41 -9.25 7.26 -11.04
N LEU A 42 -9.54 8.48 -10.58
CA LEU A 42 -8.71 9.21 -9.59
C LEU A 42 -7.22 9.29 -9.98
N GLY A 43 -6.92 9.49 -11.26
CA GLY A 43 -5.56 9.69 -11.77
C GLY A 43 -4.95 8.45 -12.45
N VAL A 44 -5.56 7.27 -12.30
CA VAL A 44 -5.02 6.00 -12.83
C VAL A 44 -5.77 5.55 -14.08
N VAL A 45 -5.05 5.00 -15.05
CA VAL A 45 -5.60 4.37 -16.25
C VAL A 45 -5.46 2.86 -16.10
N GLU A 46 -6.57 2.14 -16.01
CA GLU A 46 -6.57 0.68 -16.03
C GLU A 46 -6.28 0.20 -17.45
N LEU A 47 -5.27 -0.64 -17.61
CA LEU A 47 -4.77 -1.13 -18.89
C LEU A 47 -5.11 -2.60 -19.08
N ASP A 48 -5.24 -2.98 -20.34
CA ASP A 48 -5.15 -4.36 -20.82
C ASP A 48 -3.94 -4.52 -21.73
N SER A 49 -3.70 -5.72 -22.26
CA SER A 49 -2.58 -5.97 -23.18
C SER A 49 -2.58 -5.05 -24.41
N ASN A 50 -3.76 -4.75 -24.99
CA ASN A 50 -3.87 -3.96 -26.22
C ASN A 50 -3.63 -2.47 -25.94
N LEU A 51 -4.26 -1.94 -24.89
CA LEU A 51 -4.10 -0.56 -24.43
C LEU A 51 -2.67 -0.30 -23.96
N TYR A 52 -2.02 -1.28 -23.33
CA TYR A 52 -0.60 -1.20 -22.98
C TYR A 52 0.25 -0.98 -24.23
N ASP A 53 0.12 -1.85 -25.24
CA ASP A 53 0.90 -1.73 -26.47
C ASP A 53 0.54 -0.44 -27.23
N GLU A 54 -0.72 0.00 -27.21
CA GLU A 54 -1.18 1.23 -27.85
C GLU A 54 -0.59 2.49 -27.21
N PHE A 55 -0.67 2.62 -25.88
CA PHE A 55 -0.18 3.80 -25.15
C PHE A 55 1.34 3.81 -24.97
N VAL A 56 2.00 2.66 -25.02
CA VAL A 56 3.46 2.56 -25.05
C VAL A 56 4.02 2.68 -26.46
N ALA A 57 3.24 2.54 -27.54
CA ALA A 57 3.75 2.72 -28.90
C ALA A 57 4.19 4.17 -29.20
N LYS A 58 5.36 4.33 -29.84
CA LYS A 58 5.84 5.63 -30.37
C LYS A 58 4.99 6.04 -31.60
N PRO A 59 4.79 7.35 -31.87
CA PRO A 59 5.26 8.52 -31.11
C PRO A 59 4.37 8.86 -29.90
N ARG A 60 4.97 9.45 -28.86
CA ARG A 60 4.31 9.92 -27.61
C ARG A 60 4.86 11.29 -27.19
N ASN A 61 3.98 12.24 -26.89
CA ASN A 61 4.31 13.55 -26.31
C ASN A 61 4.11 13.60 -24.79
N TYR A 62 3.77 12.47 -24.17
CA TYR A 62 3.53 12.32 -22.73
C TYR A 62 4.47 11.30 -22.12
N SER A 63 4.67 11.41 -20.80
CA SER A 63 5.35 10.39 -19.99
C SER A 63 4.32 9.44 -19.41
N MET A 64 4.70 8.18 -19.18
CA MET A 64 3.79 7.21 -18.56
C MET A 64 4.54 6.35 -17.56
N ALA A 65 4.03 6.28 -16.33
CA ALA A 65 4.46 5.32 -15.32
C ALA A 65 3.45 4.17 -15.31
N ILE A 66 3.89 2.96 -15.68
CA ILE A 66 3.03 1.78 -15.73
C ILE A 66 3.44 0.80 -14.64
N LEU A 67 2.50 0.50 -13.75
CA LEU A 67 2.61 -0.52 -12.72
C LEU A 67 2.03 -1.84 -13.24
N LEU A 68 2.89 -2.83 -13.41
CA LEU A 68 2.49 -4.21 -13.65
C LEU A 68 2.32 -4.88 -12.29
N THR A 69 1.07 -5.23 -11.96
CA THR A 69 0.66 -5.78 -10.67
C THR A 69 -0.12 -7.09 -10.83
N ALA A 70 -0.33 -7.79 -9.72
CA ALA A 70 -1.12 -9.02 -9.67
C ALA A 70 -1.99 -9.02 -8.41
N LEU A 71 -3.13 -8.34 -8.47
CA LEU A 71 -4.05 -8.16 -7.34
C LEU A 71 -5.08 -9.28 -7.21
N ASP A 72 -5.15 -10.19 -8.20
CA ASP A 72 -6.07 -11.31 -8.15
C ASP A 72 -5.91 -12.08 -6.81
N PRO A 73 -7.01 -12.30 -6.05
CA PRO A 73 -6.97 -13.01 -4.78
C PRO A 73 -6.33 -14.40 -4.86
N GLN A 74 -6.38 -15.05 -6.03
CA GLN A 74 -5.78 -16.36 -6.27
C GLN A 74 -4.24 -16.33 -6.28
N ILE A 75 -3.64 -15.20 -6.70
CA ILE A 75 -2.18 -15.04 -6.76
C ILE A 75 -1.63 -14.65 -5.38
N ASN A 76 -2.44 -13.97 -4.56
CA ASN A 76 -2.09 -13.51 -3.21
C ASN A 76 -0.74 -12.76 -3.13
N CYS A 77 -0.48 -11.86 -4.07
CA CYS A 77 0.74 -11.06 -4.09
C CYS A 77 0.72 -9.99 -2.98
N ILE A 78 1.44 -10.25 -1.88
CA ILE A 78 1.58 -9.30 -0.76
C ILE A 78 2.20 -7.96 -1.20
N PRO A 79 3.37 -7.91 -1.88
CA PRO A 79 3.98 -6.63 -2.24
C PRO A 79 3.14 -5.84 -3.25
N CYS A 80 2.33 -6.52 -4.08
CA CYS A 80 1.37 -5.87 -4.97
C CYS A 80 0.27 -5.15 -4.19
N LYS A 81 -0.28 -5.81 -3.16
CA LYS A 81 -1.32 -5.25 -2.28
C LYS A 81 -0.80 -4.08 -1.44
N GLU A 82 0.48 -4.10 -1.08
CA GLU A 82 1.13 -3.00 -0.35
C GLU A 82 1.39 -1.79 -1.26
N PHE A 83 1.88 -2.01 -2.48
CA PHE A 83 2.27 -0.92 -3.37
C PHE A 83 1.13 -0.26 -4.16
N ASP A 84 0.11 -1.03 -4.56
CA ASP A 84 -1.03 -0.51 -5.32
C ASP A 84 -1.67 0.75 -4.72
N PRO A 85 -2.02 0.82 -3.41
CA PRO A 85 -2.59 2.03 -2.83
C PRO A 85 -1.61 3.21 -2.84
N GLU A 86 -0.31 2.96 -2.66
CA GLU A 86 0.73 3.99 -2.66
C GLU A 86 0.92 4.56 -4.07
N PHE A 87 0.88 3.71 -5.11
CA PHE A 87 0.89 4.13 -6.50
C PHE A 87 -0.34 4.97 -6.86
N ARG A 88 -1.55 4.49 -6.50
CA ARG A 88 -2.82 5.21 -6.73
C ARG A 88 -2.86 6.54 -5.98
N LEU A 89 -2.27 6.60 -4.80
CA LEU A 89 -2.15 7.83 -4.02
C LEU A 89 -1.34 8.89 -4.77
N VAL A 90 -0.16 8.53 -5.30
CA VAL A 90 0.67 9.45 -6.10
C VAL A 90 -0.08 9.90 -7.36
N ALA A 91 -0.73 8.97 -8.07
CA ALA A 91 -1.51 9.29 -9.26
C ALA A 91 -2.65 10.28 -8.97
N SER A 92 -3.41 10.06 -7.90
CA SER A 92 -4.49 10.97 -7.48
C SER A 92 -4.00 12.32 -6.99
N SER A 93 -2.83 12.35 -6.34
CA SER A 93 -2.18 13.57 -5.89
C SER A 93 -1.68 14.40 -7.08
N TRP A 94 -1.11 13.74 -8.09
CA TRP A 94 -0.70 14.36 -9.34
C TRP A 94 -1.90 14.97 -10.08
N LEU A 95 -3.00 14.24 -10.24
CA LEU A 95 -4.21 14.75 -10.89
C LEU A 95 -4.75 16.02 -10.20
N LYS A 96 -4.69 16.09 -8.86
CA LYS A 96 -5.14 17.24 -8.08
C LYS A 96 -4.16 18.42 -8.07
N SER A 97 -2.91 18.21 -8.45
CA SER A 97 -1.85 19.21 -8.31
C SER A 97 -1.95 20.39 -9.27
N GLY A 98 -2.81 20.31 -10.30
CA GLY A 98 -2.94 21.35 -11.33
C GLY A 98 -1.74 21.42 -12.28
N ASN A 99 -0.73 20.55 -12.11
CA ASN A 99 0.29 20.32 -13.13
C ASN A 99 -0.36 19.79 -14.42
N GLU A 100 0.26 20.03 -15.57
CA GLU A 100 -0.26 19.59 -16.87
C GLU A 100 -0.43 18.06 -16.85
N PRO A 101 -1.68 17.53 -16.79
CA PRO A 101 -1.91 16.09 -16.69
C PRO A 101 -1.44 15.37 -17.97
N SER A 102 -1.36 16.09 -19.09
CA SER A 102 -0.76 15.68 -20.35
C SER A 102 0.73 15.31 -20.26
N ARG A 103 1.44 15.71 -19.20
CA ARG A 103 2.87 15.44 -19.06
C ARG A 103 3.19 14.07 -18.48
N LEU A 104 2.33 13.54 -17.61
CA LEU A 104 2.55 12.28 -16.89
C LEU A 104 1.22 11.58 -16.61
N TYR A 105 1.11 10.35 -17.12
CA TYR A 105 0.01 9.45 -16.85
C TYR A 105 0.45 8.24 -16.02
N PHE A 106 -0.46 7.73 -15.21
CA PHE A 106 -0.25 6.55 -14.38
C PHE A 106 -1.12 5.42 -14.91
N GLY A 107 -0.52 4.31 -15.30
CA GLY A 107 -1.20 3.12 -15.78
C GLY A 107 -1.05 1.95 -14.82
N VAL A 108 -2.08 1.13 -14.67
CA VAL A 108 -2.02 -0.14 -13.95
C VAL A 108 -2.39 -1.26 -14.91
N LEU A 109 -1.56 -2.30 -14.97
CA LEU A 109 -1.82 -3.51 -15.74
C LEU A 109 -1.82 -4.70 -14.78
N ASP A 110 -3.01 -5.24 -14.51
CA ASP A 110 -3.14 -6.47 -13.72
C ASP A 110 -2.75 -7.69 -14.55
N PHE A 111 -2.08 -8.66 -13.93
CA PHE A 111 -1.67 -9.91 -14.55
C PHE A 111 -2.84 -10.62 -15.25
N LYS A 112 -4.05 -10.61 -14.67
CA LYS A 112 -5.24 -11.24 -15.26
C LYS A 112 -5.57 -10.70 -16.66
N ASN A 113 -5.44 -9.39 -16.85
CA ASN A 113 -5.78 -8.69 -18.09
C ASN A 113 -4.57 -8.52 -19.03
N GLY A 114 -3.35 -8.72 -18.52
CA GLY A 114 -2.09 -8.41 -19.18
C GLY A 114 -1.13 -9.58 -19.39
N ARG A 115 -1.56 -10.85 -19.27
CA ARG A 115 -0.67 -12.04 -19.32
C ARG A 115 0.29 -12.07 -20.51
N GLU A 116 -0.17 -11.59 -21.66
CA GLU A 116 0.63 -11.52 -22.89
C GLU A 116 1.81 -10.56 -22.74
N ILE A 117 1.61 -9.41 -22.09
CA ILE A 117 2.65 -8.41 -21.83
C ILE A 117 3.68 -8.95 -20.84
N TYR A 118 3.26 -9.67 -19.79
CA TYR A 118 4.19 -10.32 -18.87
C TYR A 118 5.11 -11.31 -19.59
N THR A 119 4.54 -12.13 -20.48
CA THR A 119 5.32 -13.07 -21.31
C THR A 119 6.25 -12.33 -22.27
N LYS A 120 5.74 -11.29 -22.95
CA LYS A 120 6.50 -10.47 -23.93
C LYS A 120 7.69 -9.76 -23.29
N LEU A 121 7.54 -9.30 -22.06
CA LEU A 121 8.60 -8.63 -21.29
C LEU A 121 9.46 -9.61 -20.47
N GLY A 122 9.16 -10.91 -20.50
CA GLY A 122 9.89 -11.93 -19.73
C GLY A 122 9.80 -11.73 -18.21
N LEU A 123 8.68 -11.21 -17.71
CA LEU A 123 8.50 -10.89 -16.30
C LEU A 123 7.94 -12.09 -15.54
N ASN A 124 8.69 -12.54 -14.54
CA ASN A 124 8.32 -13.65 -13.65
C ASN A 124 7.87 -13.17 -12.26
N ASN A 125 7.93 -11.87 -11.99
CA ASN A 125 7.61 -11.28 -10.69
C ASN A 125 6.79 -9.99 -10.82
N ALA A 126 5.98 -9.74 -9.80
CA ALA A 126 5.24 -8.51 -9.59
C ALA A 126 5.44 -8.04 -8.14
N PRO A 127 5.32 -6.74 -7.86
CA PRO A 127 5.09 -5.64 -8.80
C PRO A 127 6.34 -5.28 -9.62
N THR A 128 6.15 -4.85 -10.87
CA THR A 128 7.19 -4.22 -11.69
C THR A 128 6.68 -2.88 -12.20
N LEU A 129 7.46 -1.81 -12.04
CA LEU A 129 7.07 -0.49 -12.53
C LEU A 129 8.05 0.02 -13.58
N PHE A 130 7.51 0.43 -14.72
CA PHE A 130 8.26 1.03 -15.82
C PHE A 130 7.85 2.49 -16.01
N TYR A 131 8.84 3.34 -16.23
CA TYR A 131 8.64 4.72 -16.61
C TYR A 131 9.09 4.92 -18.07
N PHE A 132 8.14 5.34 -18.89
CA PHE A 132 8.33 5.67 -20.30
C PHE A 132 8.45 7.18 -20.44
N SER A 133 9.59 7.65 -20.94
CA SER A 133 9.77 9.05 -21.32
C SER A 133 8.99 9.38 -22.61
N PRO A 134 8.64 10.66 -22.81
CA PRO A 134 8.07 11.11 -24.07
C PRO A 134 9.12 10.97 -25.17
N SER A 135 8.68 10.63 -26.37
CA SER A 135 9.53 10.50 -27.56
C SER A 135 9.52 11.76 -28.43
N THR A 136 8.51 12.61 -28.29
CA THR A 136 8.36 13.86 -29.05
C THR A 136 8.05 15.02 -28.10
N GLY A 137 8.31 16.25 -28.54
CA GLY A 137 8.09 17.47 -27.77
C GLY A 137 9.31 17.96 -26.98
N PRO A 138 9.16 19.02 -26.18
CA PRO A 138 10.28 19.71 -25.53
C PRO A 138 10.97 18.89 -24.43
N TYR A 139 10.29 17.88 -23.89
CA TYR A 139 10.81 16.99 -22.85
C TYR A 139 11.22 15.61 -23.38
N ALA A 140 11.29 15.45 -24.72
CA ALA A 140 11.65 14.20 -25.34
C ALA A 140 13.04 13.73 -24.89
N LYS A 141 13.15 12.45 -24.53
CA LYS A 141 14.45 11.81 -24.25
C LYS A 141 14.63 10.65 -25.22
N ASP A 142 15.77 10.60 -25.88
CA ASP A 142 16.13 9.51 -26.79
C ASP A 142 16.62 8.30 -25.99
N VAL A 143 15.68 7.64 -25.31
CA VAL A 143 15.94 6.42 -24.53
C VAL A 143 15.26 5.26 -25.26
N SER A 144 16.05 4.22 -25.57
CA SER A 144 15.57 3.01 -26.22
C SER A 144 14.75 2.14 -25.27
N GLU A 145 15.13 2.12 -23.99
CA GLU A 145 14.52 1.28 -22.95
C GLU A 145 13.81 2.11 -21.87
N PRO A 146 12.68 1.63 -21.31
CA PRO A 146 12.03 2.31 -20.21
C PRO A 146 12.84 2.18 -18.91
N TYR A 147 12.76 3.20 -18.07
CA TYR A 147 13.38 3.16 -16.75
C TYR A 147 12.59 2.23 -15.83
N LYS A 148 13.25 1.21 -15.27
CA LYS A 148 12.65 0.31 -14.30
C LYS A 148 12.82 0.87 -12.88
N TYR A 149 11.73 0.93 -12.11
CA TYR A 149 11.81 1.30 -10.70
C TYR A 149 12.28 0.13 -9.86
N GLU A 150 13.29 0.37 -9.03
CA GLU A 150 13.90 -0.63 -8.16
C GLU A 150 13.28 -0.57 -6.76
N PHE A 151 12.29 -1.43 -6.51
CA PHE A 151 11.63 -1.53 -5.21
C PHE A 151 12.60 -1.85 -4.06
N ASN A 152 13.65 -2.63 -4.32
CA ASN A 152 14.67 -2.96 -3.31
C ASN A 152 15.48 -1.75 -2.85
N LYS A 153 15.62 -0.72 -3.69
CA LYS A 153 16.43 0.46 -3.41
C LYS A 153 15.62 1.59 -2.78
N TYR A 154 14.42 1.84 -3.33
CA TYR A 154 13.59 2.98 -2.95
C TYR A 154 12.42 2.62 -2.03
N GLY A 155 12.04 1.34 -1.97
CA GLY A 155 10.92 0.86 -1.16
C GLY A 155 9.55 1.08 -1.82
N PHE A 156 8.50 0.88 -1.02
CA PHE A 156 7.10 0.85 -1.47
C PHE A 156 6.30 2.11 -1.09
N SER A 157 6.89 3.08 -0.39
CA SER A 157 6.16 4.29 0.01
C SER A 157 5.90 5.23 -1.15
N ALA A 158 4.75 5.89 -1.12
CA ALA A 158 4.35 6.92 -2.08
C ALA A 158 5.34 8.08 -2.11
N GLU A 159 5.90 8.46 -0.95
CA GLU A 159 6.89 9.54 -0.85
C GLU A 159 8.19 9.19 -1.57
N ALA A 160 8.68 7.95 -1.42
CA ALA A 160 9.88 7.51 -2.13
C ALA A 160 9.64 7.42 -3.63
N PHE A 161 8.49 6.89 -4.05
CA PHE A 161 8.10 6.81 -5.45
C PHE A 161 7.95 8.21 -6.09
N ALA A 162 7.29 9.14 -5.40
CA ALA A 162 7.17 10.52 -5.85
C ALA A 162 8.51 11.25 -5.92
N SER A 163 9.41 11.01 -4.96
CA SER A 163 10.79 11.54 -5.01
C SER A 163 11.56 11.01 -6.21
N TYR A 164 11.43 9.71 -6.52
CA TYR A 164 12.03 9.11 -7.71
C TYR A 164 11.49 9.77 -8.99
N LEU A 165 10.17 9.88 -9.13
CA LEU A 165 9.55 10.53 -10.28
C LEU A 165 9.97 11.99 -10.41
N SER A 166 10.06 12.72 -9.30
CA SER A 166 10.50 14.11 -9.29
C SER A 166 11.91 14.26 -9.86
N GLY A 167 12.81 13.33 -9.52
CA GLY A 167 14.17 13.28 -10.08
C GLY A 167 14.19 13.00 -11.59
N VAL A 168 13.32 12.12 -12.09
CA VAL A 168 13.27 11.76 -13.52
C VAL A 168 12.60 12.85 -14.37
N LEU A 169 11.56 13.49 -13.83
CA LEU A 169 10.75 14.52 -14.50
C LEU A 169 11.34 15.92 -14.41
N GLY A 170 12.14 16.20 -13.37
CA GLY A 170 12.64 17.53 -13.05
C GLY A 170 11.57 18.46 -12.45
N THR A 171 10.41 17.93 -12.08
CA THR A 171 9.29 18.68 -11.47
C THR A 171 8.83 17.96 -10.20
N PRO A 172 8.55 18.68 -9.10
CA PRO A 172 8.13 18.06 -7.86
C PRO A 172 6.75 17.39 -8.01
N VAL A 173 6.67 16.11 -7.64
CA VAL A 173 5.43 15.33 -7.60
C VAL A 173 4.87 15.38 -6.18
N PRO A 174 3.70 16.01 -5.93
CA PRO A 174 3.12 16.09 -4.60
C PRO A 174 2.49 14.76 -4.17
N VAL A 175 2.51 14.49 -2.88
CA VAL A 175 1.85 13.33 -2.25
C VAL A 175 0.96 13.81 -1.12
N ASN A 176 -0.36 13.64 -1.27
CA ASN A 176 -1.35 14.10 -0.29
C ASN A 176 -2.15 12.92 0.25
N ARG A 177 -1.73 12.36 1.40
CA ARG A 177 -2.45 11.25 2.06
C ARG A 177 -3.83 11.72 2.54
N PRO A 178 -4.93 11.06 2.16
CA PRO A 178 -6.25 11.39 2.68
C PRO A 178 -6.29 11.15 4.19
N LEU A 179 -6.79 12.14 4.94
CA LEU A 179 -6.94 12.01 6.38
C LEU A 179 -8.07 11.02 6.71
N ASN A 180 -7.80 10.08 7.62
CA ASN A 180 -8.82 9.15 8.10
C ASN A 180 -9.70 9.85 9.14
N TYR A 181 -10.75 10.53 8.66
CA TYR A 181 -11.71 11.23 9.51
C TYR A 181 -12.40 10.31 10.53
N PHE A 182 -12.62 9.04 10.20
CA PHE A 182 -13.22 8.08 11.12
C PHE A 182 -12.30 7.80 12.31
N ALA A 183 -11.00 7.57 12.06
CA ALA A 183 -10.02 7.38 13.11
C ALA A 183 -9.92 8.64 13.99
N ILE A 184 -9.85 9.83 13.39
CA ILE A 184 -9.83 11.10 14.13
C ILE A 184 -11.08 11.25 14.99
N LEU A 185 -12.28 11.00 14.43
CA LEU A 185 -13.55 11.08 15.14
C LEU A 185 -13.60 10.09 16.31
N LEU A 186 -13.19 8.84 16.09
CA LEU A 186 -13.14 7.82 17.12
C LEU A 186 -12.17 8.21 18.23
N THR A 187 -10.98 8.71 17.90
CA THR A 187 -10.00 9.18 18.89
C THR A 187 -10.57 10.32 19.72
N VAL A 188 -11.22 11.31 19.10
CA VAL A 188 -11.88 12.41 19.81
C VAL A 188 -12.99 11.89 20.71
N PHE A 189 -13.83 10.98 20.22
CA PHE A 189 -14.91 10.38 20.99
C PHE A 189 -14.39 9.61 22.22
N LEU A 190 -13.32 8.83 22.06
CA LEU A 190 -12.69 8.10 23.16
C LEU A 190 -12.10 9.05 24.21
N ILE A 191 -11.47 10.15 23.79
CA ILE A 191 -10.93 11.16 24.71
C ILE A 191 -12.07 11.80 25.51
N LEU A 192 -13.15 12.22 24.85
CA LEU A 192 -14.31 12.82 25.50
C LEU A 192 -15.01 11.82 26.42
N GLY A 193 -15.16 10.57 25.97
CA GLY A 193 -15.73 9.47 26.76
C GLY A 193 -14.89 9.18 28.01
N ALA A 194 -13.57 9.15 27.90
CA ALA A 194 -12.67 8.97 29.04
C ALA A 194 -12.79 10.13 30.04
N LEU A 195 -12.83 11.38 29.57
CA LEU A 195 -13.02 12.55 30.44
C LEU A 195 -14.38 12.53 31.14
N ALA A 196 -15.45 12.17 30.43
CA ALA A 196 -16.78 12.04 31.00
C ALA A 196 -16.85 10.90 32.04
N PHE A 197 -16.22 9.76 31.75
CA PHE A 197 -16.13 8.62 32.66
C PHE A 197 -15.38 8.98 33.94
N ILE A 198 -14.22 9.64 33.84
CA ILE A 198 -13.46 10.11 34.99
C ILE A 198 -14.30 11.07 35.83
N LYS A 199 -15.01 12.01 35.20
CA LYS A 199 -15.87 12.96 35.90
C LYS A 199 -17.02 12.28 36.63
N LEU A 200 -17.63 11.25 36.04
CA LEU A 200 -18.70 10.48 36.68
C LEU A 200 -18.19 9.63 37.85
N MET A 201 -17.00 9.05 37.71
CA MET A 201 -16.39 8.18 38.71
C MET A 201 -15.65 8.95 39.81
N TYR A 202 -15.38 10.25 39.61
CA TYR A 202 -14.71 11.12 40.57
C TYR A 202 -15.25 11.02 42.01
N PRO A 203 -16.56 11.11 42.30
CA PRO A 203 -17.07 11.00 43.68
C PRO A 203 -16.83 9.62 44.31
N LEU A 204 -16.87 8.55 43.51
CA LEU A 204 -16.57 7.20 43.99
C LEU A 204 -15.07 7.05 44.28
N ILE A 205 -14.23 7.52 43.36
CA ILE A 205 -12.77 7.53 43.53
C ILE A 205 -12.39 8.33 44.77
N GLU A 206 -12.97 9.51 44.97
CA GLU A 206 -12.75 10.32 46.16
C GLU A 206 -13.13 9.56 47.44
N THR A 207 -14.27 8.87 47.44
CA THR A 207 -14.71 8.06 48.60
C THR A 207 -13.75 6.92 48.90
N VAL A 208 -13.32 6.18 47.88
CA VAL A 208 -12.40 5.04 48.02
C VAL A 208 -11.02 5.50 48.49
N VAL A 209 -10.49 6.58 47.91
CA VAL A 209 -9.16 7.15 48.22
C VAL A 209 -9.15 7.83 49.59
N ARG A 210 -10.23 8.47 50.03
CA ARG A 210 -10.27 9.15 51.33
C ARG A 210 -10.50 8.19 52.50
N ASN A 211 -11.02 6.98 52.24
CA ASN A 211 -11.30 6.00 53.30
C ASN A 211 -10.01 5.34 53.82
N LYS A 212 -9.74 5.54 55.12
CA LYS A 212 -8.56 4.97 55.81
C LYS A 212 -8.54 3.45 55.81
N ASN A 213 -9.72 2.81 55.79
CA ASN A 213 -9.81 1.35 55.79
C ASN A 213 -9.34 0.75 54.46
N THR A 214 -9.50 1.46 53.34
CA THR A 214 -8.97 1.05 52.03
C THR A 214 -7.45 0.96 52.07
N TRP A 215 -6.80 2.00 52.60
CA TRP A 215 -5.34 2.04 52.73
C TRP A 215 -4.82 1.04 53.76
N ALA A 216 -5.54 0.84 54.87
CA ALA A 216 -5.20 -0.19 55.84
C ALA A 216 -5.26 -1.60 55.19
N ALA A 217 -6.32 -1.90 54.45
CA ALA A 217 -6.45 -3.18 53.73
C ALA A 217 -5.34 -3.37 52.68
N ILE A 218 -5.02 -2.34 51.89
CA ILE A 218 -3.93 -2.37 50.90
C ILE A 218 -2.59 -2.60 51.60
N SER A 219 -2.31 -1.89 52.69
CA SER A 219 -1.06 -2.05 53.46
C SER A 219 -0.95 -3.46 54.06
N LEU A 220 -2.03 -3.99 54.66
CA LEU A 220 -2.06 -5.33 55.22
C LEU A 220 -1.86 -6.40 54.14
N ALA A 221 -2.50 -6.26 52.98
CA ALA A 221 -2.29 -7.16 51.85
C ALA A 221 -0.83 -7.13 51.38
N SER A 222 -0.25 -5.93 51.21
CA SER A 222 1.15 -5.80 50.78
C SER A 222 2.14 -6.41 51.79
N VAL A 223 1.88 -6.25 53.09
CA VAL A 223 2.72 -6.79 54.16
C VAL A 223 2.55 -8.31 54.27
N TYR A 224 1.33 -8.81 54.13
CA TYR A 224 1.05 -10.24 54.07
C TYR A 224 1.78 -10.90 52.92
N ASP A 225 1.71 -10.34 51.72
CA ASP A 225 2.41 -10.85 50.54
C ASP A 225 3.93 -10.86 50.75
N PHE A 226 4.47 -9.80 51.36
CA PHE A 226 5.90 -9.72 51.69
C PHE A 226 6.33 -10.77 52.71
N PHE A 227 5.56 -10.96 53.80
CA PHE A 227 5.88 -11.97 54.81
C PHE A 227 5.70 -13.40 54.30
N ALA A 228 4.64 -13.68 53.55
CA ALA A 228 4.41 -14.99 52.95
C ALA A 228 5.59 -15.39 52.04
N LYS A 229 6.09 -14.46 51.21
CA LYS A 229 7.28 -14.67 50.40
C LYS A 229 8.53 -14.91 51.25
N THR A 230 8.81 -14.04 52.22
CA THR A 230 10.03 -14.10 53.05
C THR A 230 10.07 -15.36 53.94
N MET A 231 8.95 -15.74 54.56
CA MET A 231 8.88 -16.96 55.37
C MET A 231 9.02 -18.22 54.52
N CYS A 232 8.38 -18.26 53.35
CA CYS A 232 8.49 -19.39 52.45
C CYS A 232 9.93 -19.60 51.97
N GLU A 233 10.63 -18.52 51.62
CA GLU A 233 12.05 -18.57 51.23
C GLU A 233 12.95 -19.07 52.36
N LYS A 234 12.78 -18.56 53.60
CA LYS A 234 13.56 -19.05 54.76
C LYS A 234 13.26 -20.52 55.08
N PHE A 235 12.00 -20.93 55.05
CA PHE A 235 11.62 -22.31 55.32
C PHE A 235 12.14 -23.28 54.25
N TYR A 236 12.14 -22.86 52.98
CA TYR A 236 12.75 -23.60 51.88
C TYR A 236 14.26 -23.82 52.11
N VAL A 237 15.00 -22.78 52.51
CA VAL A 237 16.43 -22.89 52.82
C VAL A 237 16.68 -23.86 53.99
N THR A 238 15.89 -23.78 55.07
CA THR A 238 16.01 -24.69 56.22
C THR A 238 15.67 -26.16 55.87
N LEU A 239 14.65 -26.40 55.05
CA LEU A 239 14.31 -27.77 54.60
C LEU A 239 15.42 -28.37 53.73
N ARG A 240 16.04 -27.55 52.87
CA ARG A 240 17.16 -27.96 52.02
C ARG A 240 18.40 -28.33 52.84
N GLU A 241 18.68 -27.61 53.92
CA GLU A 241 19.85 -27.86 54.77
C GLU A 241 19.68 -29.13 55.64
N ASN A 242 18.45 -29.44 56.07
CA ASN A 242 18.13 -30.62 56.87
C ASN A 242 17.86 -31.91 56.07
N ASN A 243 18.06 -31.92 54.74
CA ASN A 243 17.82 -33.08 53.87
C ASN A 243 16.41 -33.70 54.02
N ASN A 244 15.41 -32.89 54.33
CA ASN A 244 14.03 -33.34 54.46
C ASN A 244 13.38 -33.45 53.06
N HIS A 245 12.87 -34.63 52.71
CA HIS A 245 12.15 -34.95 51.46
C HIS A 245 10.72 -34.35 51.36
N PHE A 246 10.53 -33.12 51.85
CA PHE A 246 9.24 -32.45 51.82
C PHE A 246 9.15 -31.50 50.63
N LYS A 247 8.15 -31.72 49.77
CA LYS A 247 7.85 -30.83 48.64
C LYS A 247 7.16 -29.55 49.10
N LEU A 248 7.90 -28.44 49.10
CA LEU A 248 7.38 -27.10 49.32
C LEU A 248 7.57 -26.26 48.06
N CYS A 249 6.51 -25.62 47.57
CA CYS A 249 6.56 -24.73 46.41
C CYS A 249 6.21 -23.31 46.85
N CYS A 250 7.17 -22.38 46.75
CA CYS A 250 6.96 -20.98 47.09
C CYS A 250 6.49 -20.17 45.87
N PRO A 251 5.53 -19.25 46.02
CA PRO A 251 5.10 -18.37 44.93
C PRO A 251 6.24 -17.41 44.57
N LYS A 252 6.75 -17.51 43.33
CA LYS A 252 7.75 -16.59 42.77
C LYS A 252 7.04 -15.38 42.16
N ASP A 253 7.67 -14.20 42.22
CA ASP A 253 7.11 -12.98 41.67
C ASP A 253 6.75 -13.13 40.18
N ARG A 254 5.57 -12.60 39.82
CA ARG A 254 4.88 -12.82 38.53
C ARG A 254 5.68 -12.37 37.29
N THR A 255 6.82 -11.72 37.45
CA THR A 255 7.64 -11.18 36.35
C THR A 255 8.71 -12.13 35.80
N ASP A 256 8.99 -13.27 36.44
CA ASP A 256 9.96 -14.25 35.92
C ASP A 256 9.27 -15.53 35.48
N SER A 257 9.27 -15.79 34.16
CA SER A 257 8.77 -17.00 33.51
C SER A 257 9.68 -18.22 33.74
N ALA A 258 9.95 -18.56 35.00
CA ALA A 258 10.64 -19.76 35.41
C ALA A 258 9.87 -20.48 36.53
N ILE A 259 9.76 -21.79 36.39
CA ILE A 259 9.05 -22.77 37.22
C ILE A 259 9.24 -22.45 38.73
N PRO A 260 8.17 -22.54 39.57
CA PRO A 260 8.28 -22.30 41.01
C PRO A 260 9.41 -23.14 41.63
N TYR A 261 10.14 -22.57 42.59
CA TYR A 261 11.14 -23.33 43.34
C TYR A 261 10.41 -24.39 44.17
N CYS A 262 10.39 -25.61 43.67
CA CYS A 262 9.88 -26.78 44.36
C CYS A 262 11.09 -27.65 44.74
N ALA A 263 11.33 -27.83 46.04
CA ALA A 263 12.21 -28.90 46.51
C ALA A 263 11.47 -30.24 46.37
N VAL A 264 12.21 -31.34 46.18
CA VAL A 264 11.68 -32.72 46.26
C VAL A 264 11.96 -33.26 47.65
#